data_AF-A0A1N6J7A6-F1
#
_entry.id   AF-A0A1N6J7A6-F1
#
_cell.length_a   1.000
_cell.length_b   1.000
_cell.length_c   1.000
_cell.angle_alpha   90.00
_cell.angle_beta   90.00
_cell.angle_gamma   90.00
#
_symmetry.space_group_name_H-M   'P 1'
#
loop_
_entity.id
_entity.type
_entity.pdbx_description
1 polymer ?
#
loop_
_entity_poly.entity_id
_entity_poly.type
_entity_poly.pdbx_seq_one_letter_code
_entity_poly.pdbx_strand_id
1 'polypeptide(L)'
;MYKYILPVAVLISLAACQGSNKGPAQDEAVIKDSLAVDSLSGVVMNIHDEGMAKMMVIRRLKTRVTEVTDSLQKKKVNAAAYTAAGVLLDSANNAMNTWMHAYDMQMQGKSIAEKKAYLETEEKKISDVKALMLKSIQDAKGLLKEE
;
A
#
# COMPACT_ATOMS: atom_id res chain seq x y z
N MET A 1 -14.57 84.32 5.00
CA MET A 1 -15.99 83.99 5.19
C MET A 1 -16.63 83.81 3.81
N TYR A 2 -16.88 82.57 3.40
CA TYR A 2 -18.11 82.13 2.72
C TYR A 2 -18.09 80.59 2.74
N LYS A 3 -19.24 80.03 3.10
CA LYS A 3 -19.47 78.67 3.52
C LYS A 3 -20.26 77.99 2.40
N TYR A 4 -19.78 76.87 1.86
CA TYR A 4 -20.64 75.90 1.18
C TYR A 4 -20.25 74.47 1.56
N ILE A 5 -21.32 73.72 1.82
CA ILE A 5 -21.44 72.39 2.40
C ILE A 5 -21.68 71.41 1.23
N LEU A 6 -21.05 70.21 1.29
CA LEU A 6 -21.47 68.82 0.95
C LEU A 6 -22.70 68.58 0.01
N PRO A 7 -22.97 67.35 -0.53
CA PRO A 7 -22.18 66.18 -0.95
C PRO A 7 -22.43 65.79 -2.44
N VAL A 8 -21.57 64.98 -3.07
CA VAL A 8 -22.01 64.09 -4.16
C VAL A 8 -21.39 62.71 -3.94
N ALA A 9 -22.24 61.80 -3.49
CA ALA A 9 -22.06 60.35 -3.51
C ALA A 9 -22.05 59.83 -4.96
N VAL A 10 -21.94 58.49 -5.11
CA VAL A 10 -22.24 57.71 -6.35
C VAL A 10 -20.99 57.56 -7.24
N LEU A 11 -20.48 56.38 -7.61
CA LEU A 11 -21.00 55.01 -7.64
C LEU A 11 -19.81 54.02 -7.61
N ILE A 12 -19.91 53.03 -6.74
CA ILE A 12 -19.08 51.82 -6.74
C ILE A 12 -19.56 50.94 -7.90
N SER A 13 -18.67 50.66 -8.86
CA SER A 13 -18.87 49.61 -9.86
C SER A 13 -17.77 48.57 -9.68
N LEU A 14 -17.99 47.65 -8.75
CA LEU A 14 -17.26 46.38 -8.71
C LEU A 14 -17.63 45.62 -9.98
N ALA A 15 -16.74 45.62 -10.97
CA ALA A 15 -16.78 44.68 -12.06
C ALA A 15 -16.64 43.27 -11.46
N ALA A 16 -17.76 42.55 -11.42
CA ALA A 16 -17.82 41.17 -11.02
C ALA A 16 -16.99 40.33 -12.01
N CYS A 17 -15.78 39.96 -11.62
CA CYS A 17 -15.14 38.77 -12.16
C CYS A 17 -15.98 37.58 -11.72
N GLN A 18 -16.85 37.10 -12.62
CA GLN A 18 -17.52 35.82 -12.48
C GLN A 18 -16.50 34.71 -12.79
N GLY A 19 -15.50 34.58 -11.92
CA GLY A 19 -14.66 33.41 -11.79
C GLY A 19 -15.01 32.79 -10.46
N SER A 20 -15.52 31.55 -10.47
CA SER A 20 -15.92 30.79 -9.29
C SER A 20 -14.78 30.70 -8.27
N ASN A 21 -14.72 31.68 -7.37
CA ASN A 21 -13.70 31.77 -6.32
C ASN A 21 -14.13 30.82 -5.20
N LYS A 22 -13.66 29.58 -5.27
CA LYS A 22 -13.69 28.67 -4.12
C LYS A 22 -12.80 29.30 -3.04
N GLY A 23 -13.34 29.49 -1.84
CA GLY A 23 -12.66 30.22 -0.77
C GLY A 23 -11.47 29.44 -0.18
N PRO A 24 -10.58 30.10 0.61
CA PRO A 24 -9.38 29.49 1.19
C PRO A 24 -9.63 28.22 2.02
N ALA A 25 -10.82 28.07 2.61
CA ALA A 25 -11.22 26.88 3.36
C ALA A 25 -11.45 25.63 2.48
N GLN A 26 -11.84 25.81 1.21
CA GLN A 26 -12.02 24.69 0.27
C GLN A 26 -10.68 24.19 -0.25
N ASP A 27 -9.71 25.08 -0.45
CA ASP A 27 -8.35 24.71 -0.84
C ASP A 27 -7.63 23.98 0.32
N GLU A 28 -7.80 24.43 1.57
CA GLU A 28 -7.22 23.75 2.75
C GLU A 28 -7.73 22.31 2.93
N ALA A 29 -9.04 22.10 2.77
CA ALA A 29 -9.64 20.77 2.87
C ALA A 29 -9.14 19.81 1.79
N VAL A 30 -9.04 20.28 0.54
CA VAL A 30 -8.53 19.48 -0.59
C VAL A 30 -7.06 19.10 -0.37
N ILE A 31 -6.24 20.02 0.15
CA ILE A 31 -4.83 19.74 0.48
C ILE A 31 -4.74 18.68 1.58
N LYS A 32 -5.53 18.82 2.65
CA LYS A 32 -5.53 17.87 3.77
C LYS A 32 -5.91 16.46 3.32
N ASP A 33 -6.93 16.33 2.46
CA ASP A 33 -7.35 15.03 1.97
C ASP A 33 -6.32 14.39 1.02
N SER A 34 -5.63 15.20 0.20
CA SER A 34 -4.52 14.72 -0.63
C SER A 34 -3.37 14.17 0.23
N LEU A 35 -2.99 14.90 1.29
CA LEU A 35 -1.94 14.46 2.22
C LEU A 35 -2.31 13.15 2.94
N ALA A 36 -3.60 12.97 3.26
CA ALA A 36 -4.08 11.72 3.86
C ALA A 36 -3.95 10.54 2.88
N VAL A 37 -4.25 10.74 1.60
CA VAL A 37 -4.04 9.73 0.55
C VAL A 37 -2.55 9.39 0.40
N ASP A 38 -1.68 10.39 0.37
CA ASP A 38 -0.23 10.19 0.24
C ASP A 38 0.32 9.42 1.45
N SER A 39 -0.11 9.78 2.66
CA SER A 39 0.26 9.09 3.90
C SER A 39 -0.17 7.62 3.86
N LEU A 40 -1.39 7.33 3.43
CA LEU A 40 -1.90 5.97 3.35
C LEU A 40 -1.16 5.17 2.27
N SER A 41 -0.85 5.77 1.13
CA SER A 41 -0.03 5.15 0.10
C SER A 41 1.37 4.78 0.64
N GLY A 42 1.97 5.67 1.44
CA GLY A 42 3.22 5.39 2.15
C GLY A 42 3.12 4.19 3.09
N VAL A 43 2.02 4.06 3.85
CA VAL A 43 1.78 2.88 4.71
C VAL A 43 1.71 1.59 3.89
N VAL A 44 0.95 1.58 2.80
CA VAL A 44 0.85 0.41 1.90
C VAL A 44 2.23 0.01 1.37
N MET A 45 3.03 0.98 0.89
CA MET A 45 4.36 0.72 0.36
C MET A 45 5.35 0.25 1.42
N ASN A 46 5.28 0.79 2.64
CA ASN A 46 6.12 0.31 3.75
C ASN A 46 5.86 -1.17 4.05
N ILE A 47 4.60 -1.60 4.06
CA ILE A 47 4.24 -3.01 4.28
C ILE A 47 4.76 -3.88 3.14
N HIS A 48 4.62 -3.42 1.89
CA HIS A 48 5.21 -4.05 0.71
C HIS A 48 6.73 -4.22 0.87
N ASP A 49 7.45 -3.16 1.22
CA ASP A 49 8.91 -3.17 1.32
C ASP A 49 9.40 -4.11 2.42
N GLU A 50 8.70 -4.13 3.56
CA GLU A 50 8.98 -5.08 4.64
C GLU A 50 8.76 -6.54 4.20
N GLY A 51 7.73 -6.80 3.38
CA GLY A 51 7.52 -8.10 2.75
C GLY A 51 8.64 -8.44 1.76
N MET A 52 8.98 -7.51 0.87
CA MET A 52 10.03 -7.66 -0.13
C MET A 52 11.40 -7.96 0.48
N ALA A 53 11.71 -7.36 1.63
CA ALA A 53 12.93 -7.66 2.39
C ALA A 53 13.05 -9.14 2.81
N LYS A 54 11.94 -9.90 2.79
CA LYS A 54 11.92 -11.33 3.11
C LYS A 54 12.00 -12.26 1.90
N MET A 55 11.95 -11.74 0.68
CA MET A 55 11.91 -12.57 -0.54
C MET A 55 13.14 -13.48 -0.69
N MET A 56 14.33 -12.98 -0.38
CA MET A 56 15.55 -13.80 -0.41
C MET A 56 15.56 -14.89 0.66
N VAL A 57 14.96 -14.62 1.83
CA VAL A 57 14.81 -15.63 2.89
C VAL A 57 13.86 -16.74 2.43
N ILE A 58 12.72 -16.39 1.83
CA ILE A 58 11.76 -17.36 1.26
C ILE A 58 12.44 -18.25 0.23
N ARG A 59 13.16 -17.65 -0.74
CA ARG A 59 13.87 -18.41 -1.79
C ARG A 59 14.89 -19.38 -1.22
N ARG A 60 15.72 -18.92 -0.27
CA ARG A 60 16.70 -19.78 0.41
C ARG A 60 16.04 -20.94 1.14
N LEU A 61 15.01 -20.66 1.94
CA LEU A 61 14.29 -21.69 2.69
C LEU A 61 13.62 -22.68 1.74
N LYS A 62 13.08 -22.21 0.61
CA LYS A 62 12.47 -23.07 -0.40
C LYS A 62 13.49 -24.06 -0.96
N THR A 63 14.68 -23.59 -1.33
CA THR A 63 15.77 -24.48 -1.77
C THR A 63 16.09 -25.54 -0.72
N ARG A 64 16.29 -25.14 0.54
CA ARG A 64 16.61 -26.07 1.63
C ARG A 64 15.51 -27.09 1.90
N VAL A 65 14.26 -26.65 1.93
CA VAL A 65 13.10 -27.53 2.12
C VAL A 65 13.02 -28.55 0.97
N THR A 66 13.26 -28.14 -0.28
CA THR A 66 13.29 -29.05 -1.44
C THR A 66 14.42 -30.07 -1.31
N GLU A 67 15.64 -29.65 -0.98
CA GLU A 67 16.78 -30.56 -0.79
C GLU A 67 16.51 -31.64 0.27
N VAL A 68 15.90 -31.24 1.40
CA VAL A 68 15.52 -32.17 2.47
C VAL A 68 14.39 -33.09 2.01
N THR A 69 13.39 -32.55 1.30
CA THR A 69 12.29 -33.34 0.72
C THR A 69 12.84 -34.44 -0.20
N ASP A 70 13.70 -34.08 -1.15
CA ASP A 70 14.31 -35.00 -2.10
C ASP A 70 15.14 -36.09 -1.40
N SER A 71 15.90 -35.70 -0.37
CA SER A 71 16.70 -36.64 0.44
C SER A 71 15.84 -37.65 1.18
N LEU A 72 14.75 -37.21 1.81
CA LEU A 72 13.81 -38.08 2.53
C LEU A 72 13.08 -39.02 1.57
N GLN A 73 12.61 -38.50 0.44
CA GLN A 73 11.93 -39.30 -0.59
C GLN A 73 12.84 -40.39 -1.17
N LYS A 74 14.12 -40.08 -1.47
CA LYS A 74 15.11 -41.08 -1.90
C LYS A 74 15.30 -42.21 -0.87
N LYS A 75 15.21 -41.87 0.42
CA LYS A 75 15.27 -42.84 1.54
C LYS A 75 13.92 -43.50 1.84
N LYS A 76 12.87 -43.20 1.07
CA LYS A 76 11.48 -43.65 1.29
C LYS A 76 10.95 -43.28 2.69
N VAL A 77 11.43 -42.17 3.25
CA VAL A 77 10.96 -41.59 4.52
C VAL A 77 9.87 -40.55 4.22
N ASN A 78 8.90 -40.42 5.13
CA ASN A 78 7.83 -39.43 4.99
C ASN A 78 8.40 -38.00 4.95
N ALA A 79 8.10 -37.28 3.86
CA ALA A 79 8.53 -35.91 3.62
C ALA A 79 7.36 -34.89 3.59
N ALA A 80 6.14 -35.31 3.96
CA ALA A 80 4.92 -34.51 3.76
C ALA A 80 4.99 -33.11 4.39
N ALA A 81 5.58 -32.99 5.59
CA ALA A 81 5.74 -31.71 6.26
C ALA A 81 6.64 -30.74 5.48
N TYR A 82 7.74 -31.24 4.91
CA TYR A 82 8.64 -30.45 4.07
C TYR A 82 7.97 -30.09 2.74
N THR A 83 7.27 -31.02 2.09
CA THR A 83 6.49 -30.71 0.88
C THR A 83 5.48 -29.58 1.13
N ALA A 84 4.73 -29.65 2.23
CA ALA A 84 3.75 -28.62 2.59
C ALA A 84 4.41 -27.26 2.85
N ALA A 85 5.53 -27.23 3.58
CA ALA A 85 6.28 -26.00 3.81
C ALA A 85 6.82 -25.39 2.50
N GLY A 86 7.27 -26.24 1.59
CA GLY A 86 7.72 -25.83 0.27
C GLY A 86 6.59 -25.17 -0.53
N VAL A 87 5.37 -25.71 -0.47
CA VAL A 87 4.19 -25.11 -1.13
C VAL A 87 3.86 -23.75 -0.51
N LEU A 88 3.86 -23.63 0.82
CA LEU A 88 3.56 -22.37 1.50
C LEU A 88 4.55 -21.25 1.15
N LEU A 89 5.84 -21.57 1.06
CA LEU A 89 6.87 -20.62 0.64
C LEU A 89 6.65 -20.13 -0.81
N ASP A 90 6.29 -21.03 -1.72
CA ASP A 90 5.95 -20.66 -3.11
C ASP A 90 4.69 -19.80 -3.16
N SER A 91 3.65 -20.17 -2.40
CA SER A 91 2.41 -19.40 -2.30
C SER A 91 2.67 -17.99 -1.78
N ALA A 92 3.54 -17.83 -0.79
CA ALA A 92 3.91 -16.52 -0.25
C ALA A 92 4.62 -15.64 -1.29
N ASN A 93 5.61 -16.19 -2.00
CA ASN A 93 6.30 -15.50 -3.10
C ASN A 93 5.33 -15.11 -4.23
N ASN A 94 4.45 -16.01 -4.61
CA ASN A 94 3.47 -15.77 -5.66
C ASN A 94 2.43 -14.73 -5.24
N ALA A 95 1.96 -14.74 -4.00
CA ALA A 95 1.02 -13.75 -3.49
C ALA A 95 1.58 -12.32 -3.57
N MET A 96 2.85 -12.13 -3.18
CA MET A 96 3.53 -10.84 -3.33
C MET A 96 3.64 -10.42 -4.80
N ASN A 97 4.04 -11.34 -5.68
CA ASN A 97 4.10 -11.06 -7.12
C ASN A 97 2.73 -10.69 -7.69
N THR A 98 1.69 -11.46 -7.38
CA THR A 98 0.32 -11.18 -7.84
C THR A 98 -0.14 -9.82 -7.36
N TRP A 99 0.13 -9.46 -6.10
CA TRP A 99 -0.21 -8.14 -5.57
C TRP A 99 0.51 -7.02 -6.34
N MET A 100 1.83 -7.13 -6.54
CA MET A 100 2.60 -6.12 -7.28
C MET A 100 2.10 -5.92 -8.72
N HIS A 101 1.66 -6.99 -9.39
CA HIS A 101 1.12 -6.89 -10.75
C HIS A 101 -0.28 -6.26 -10.78
N ALA A 102 -1.07 -6.42 -9.72
CA ALA A 102 -2.43 -5.93 -9.64
C ALA A 102 -2.53 -4.51 -9.04
N TYR A 103 -1.49 -4.05 -8.34
CA TYR A 103 -1.49 -2.75 -7.67
C TYR A 103 -1.43 -1.60 -8.69
N ASP A 104 -2.45 -0.75 -8.67
CA ASP A 104 -2.55 0.47 -9.47
C ASP A 104 -1.88 1.62 -8.72
N MET A 105 -0.59 1.83 -9.02
CA MET A 105 0.21 2.88 -8.41
C MET A 105 -0.27 4.30 -8.78
N GLN A 106 -0.83 4.46 -9.98
CA GLN A 106 -1.16 5.79 -10.47
C GLN A 106 -2.56 6.23 -10.07
N MET A 107 -3.48 5.29 -9.86
CA MET A 107 -4.87 5.56 -9.49
C MET A 107 -5.52 6.61 -10.39
N GLN A 108 -5.19 6.58 -11.69
CA GLN A 108 -5.63 7.60 -12.64
C GLN A 108 -7.15 7.57 -12.78
N GLY A 109 -7.76 8.76 -12.85
CA GLY A 109 -9.20 8.91 -12.98
C GLY A 109 -10.00 8.67 -11.68
N LYS A 110 -9.37 8.29 -10.57
CA LYS A 110 -10.04 8.17 -9.26
C LYS A 110 -10.13 9.52 -8.55
N SER A 111 -11.28 9.80 -7.96
CA SER A 111 -11.45 10.87 -6.97
C SER A 111 -10.66 10.59 -5.69
N ILE A 112 -10.48 11.60 -4.84
CA ILE A 112 -9.76 11.46 -3.57
C ILE A 112 -10.39 10.39 -2.66
N ALA A 113 -11.73 10.33 -2.59
CA ALA A 113 -12.45 9.32 -1.81
C ALA A 113 -12.23 7.90 -2.37
N GLU A 114 -12.23 7.74 -3.70
CA GLU A 114 -11.97 6.46 -4.35
C GLU A 114 -10.51 6.01 -4.18
N LYS A 115 -9.56 6.94 -4.22
CA LYS A 115 -8.14 6.65 -3.92
C LYS A 115 -7.98 6.15 -2.50
N LYS A 116 -8.59 6.82 -1.52
CA LYS A 116 -8.55 6.40 -0.12
C LYS A 116 -9.13 5.00 0.07
N ALA A 117 -10.34 4.73 -0.43
CA ALA A 117 -10.97 3.42 -0.31
C ALA A 117 -10.17 2.30 -1.01
N TYR A 118 -9.57 2.61 -2.16
CA TYR A 118 -8.66 1.70 -2.85
C TYR A 118 -7.46 1.36 -1.96
N LEU A 119 -6.76 2.36 -1.45
CA LEU A 119 -5.57 2.16 -0.63
C LEU A 119 -5.86 1.45 0.69
N GLU A 120 -7.00 1.70 1.34
CA GLU A 120 -7.43 0.96 2.54
C GLU A 120 -7.63 -0.53 2.23
N THR A 121 -8.16 -0.83 1.04
CA THR A 121 -8.30 -2.21 0.57
C THR A 121 -6.95 -2.85 0.28
N GLU A 122 -6.05 -2.11 -0.36
CA GLU A 122 -4.69 -2.59 -0.67
C GLU A 122 -3.84 -2.77 0.58
N GLU A 123 -3.98 -1.91 1.59
CA GLU A 123 -3.32 -2.03 2.90
C GLU A 123 -3.65 -3.37 3.55
N LYS A 124 -4.93 -3.75 3.54
CA LYS A 124 -5.36 -5.06 4.06
C LYS A 124 -4.74 -6.21 3.26
N LYS A 125 -4.82 -6.16 1.92
CA LYS A 125 -4.28 -7.22 1.05
C LYS A 125 -2.78 -7.40 1.27
N ILE A 126 -2.00 -6.32 1.27
CA ILE A 126 -0.55 -6.40 1.43
C ILE A 126 -0.17 -6.82 2.85
N SER A 127 -0.97 -6.48 3.86
CA SER A 127 -0.82 -6.99 5.23
C SER A 127 -1.01 -8.51 5.29
N ASP A 128 -2.04 -9.04 4.62
CA ASP A 128 -2.30 -10.49 4.55
C ASP A 128 -1.16 -11.22 3.81
N VAL A 129 -0.66 -10.64 2.71
CA VAL A 129 0.52 -11.15 1.99
C VAL A 129 1.74 -11.19 2.92
N LYS A 130 2.05 -10.08 3.60
CA LYS A 130 3.18 -10.04 4.55
C LYS A 130 3.02 -11.06 5.67
N ALA A 131 1.82 -11.23 6.22
CA ALA A 131 1.55 -12.23 7.26
C ALA A 131 1.81 -13.66 6.75
N LEU A 132 1.37 -13.98 5.53
CA LEU A 132 1.66 -15.27 4.88
C LEU A 132 3.16 -15.48 4.68
N MET A 133 3.89 -14.45 4.27
CA MET A 133 5.35 -14.49 4.11
C MET A 133 6.04 -14.78 5.45
N LEU A 134 5.71 -14.04 6.51
CA LEU A 134 6.30 -14.25 7.83
C LEU A 134 5.98 -15.64 8.38
N LYS A 135 4.73 -16.09 8.23
CA LYS A 135 4.31 -17.41 8.69
C LYS A 135 5.02 -18.53 7.94
N SER A 136 5.09 -18.46 6.60
CA SER A 136 5.76 -19.49 5.80
C SER A 136 7.26 -19.59 6.11
N ILE A 137 7.91 -18.45 6.40
CA ILE A 137 9.30 -18.40 6.88
C ILE A 137 9.42 -19.08 8.24
N GLN A 138 8.57 -18.72 9.21
CA GLN A 138 8.60 -19.28 10.56
C GLN A 138 8.38 -20.79 10.54
N ASP A 139 7.38 -21.27 9.80
CA ASP A 139 7.07 -22.70 9.69
C ASP A 139 8.25 -23.48 9.07
N ALA A 140 8.83 -22.96 7.99
CA ALA A 140 9.97 -23.58 7.33
C ALA A 140 11.22 -23.60 8.21
N LYS A 141 11.52 -22.49 8.90
CA LYS A 141 12.63 -22.42 9.88
C LYS A 141 12.43 -23.41 11.02
N GLY A 142 11.22 -23.51 11.56
CA GLY A 142 10.89 -24.48 12.61
C GLY A 142 11.11 -25.93 12.18
N LEU A 143 10.73 -26.27 10.95
CA LEU A 143 10.98 -27.60 10.39
C LEU A 143 12.47 -27.87 10.14
N LEU A 144 13.18 -26.89 9.59
CA LEU A 144 14.61 -26.99 9.28
C LEU A 144 15.53 -26.79 10.50
N LYS A 145 14.96 -26.41 11.65
CA LYS A 145 15.68 -26.04 12.88
C LYS A 145 16.70 -24.92 12.65
N GLU A 146 16.29 -23.89 11.92
CA GLU A 146 17.06 -22.66 11.67
C GLU A 146 16.57 -21.52 12.56
N GLU A 147 17.49 -20.62 12.93
CA GLU A 147 17.18 -19.34 13.59
C GLU A 147 16.70 -18.26 12.62
#